data_AF-A0A524KS21-F1
#
_entry.id   AF-A0A524KS21-F1
#
_cell.length_a   1.000
_cell.length_b   1.000
_cell.length_c   1.000
_cell.angle_alpha   90.00
_cell.angle_beta   90.00
_cell.angle_gamma   90.00
#
_symmetry.space_group_name_H-M   'P 1'
#
loop_
_entity.id
_entity.type
_entity.pdbx_description
1 polymer ?
#
loop_
_entity_poly.entity_id
_entity_poly.type
_entity_poly.pdbx_seq_one_letter_code
_entity_poly.pdbx_strand_id
1 'polypeptide(L)'
;MGKSFFLTVRENELGGRVVVMGYAPWICLHSVGKRLQLQSVADWLSRDTMPLRVDETVPLLSVVCLSADRQWGAVLLNAGMDEIREATVHLRVAARRGRQLTIGQLEREVELQPESSGGCLTVRDIPPWGFRMLLWDDAPNGRMAEGWIWLN
;
A
#
# COMPACT_ATOMS: atom_id res chain seq x y z
N MET A 1 22.71 -1.40 26.51
CA MET A 1 22.97 -2.52 25.57
C MET A 1 22.33 -2.18 24.24
N GLY A 2 23.11 -1.78 23.24
CA GLY A 2 22.59 -1.35 21.94
C GLY A 2 22.04 -2.55 21.17
N LYS A 3 20.73 -2.56 20.89
CA LYS A 3 20.14 -3.55 19.99
C LYS A 3 20.63 -3.23 18.58
N SER A 4 21.37 -4.16 17.96
CA SER A 4 21.79 -4.00 16.57
C SER A 4 20.64 -4.37 15.65
N PHE A 5 20.20 -3.42 14.82
CA PHE A 5 19.23 -3.65 13.77
C PHE A 5 19.99 -3.98 12.48
N PHE A 6 19.86 -5.21 11.99
CA PHE A 6 20.43 -5.61 10.70
C PHE A 6 19.31 -5.87 9.68
N LEU A 7 19.58 -5.56 8.43
CA LEU A 7 18.72 -5.86 7.29
C LEU A 7 19.60 -6.35 6.15
N THR A 8 19.28 -7.51 5.60
CA THR A 8 20.01 -8.09 4.47
C THR A 8 19.02 -8.53 3.41
N VAL A 9 19.28 -8.13 2.16
CA VAL A 9 18.51 -8.52 0.99
C VAL A 9 19.39 -9.40 0.10
N ARG A 10 18.83 -10.46 -0.49
CA ARG A 10 19.55 -11.35 -1.42
C ARG A 10 18.62 -11.92 -2.49
N GLU A 11 19.04 -11.83 -3.74
CA GLU A 11 18.46 -12.59 -4.85
C GLU A 11 19.33 -13.84 -5.11
N ASN A 12 18.70 -14.99 -5.33
CA ASN A 12 19.41 -16.24 -5.65
C ASN A 12 19.53 -16.44 -7.18
N GLU A 13 20.28 -17.46 -7.60
CA GLU A 13 20.50 -17.76 -9.02
C GLU A 13 19.22 -18.18 -9.78
N LEU A 14 18.19 -18.61 -9.05
CA LEU A 14 16.86 -18.93 -9.59
C LEU A 14 15.93 -17.69 -9.62
N GLY A 15 16.45 -16.51 -9.29
CA GLY A 15 15.71 -15.24 -9.25
C GLY A 15 14.81 -15.07 -8.02
N GLY A 16 14.86 -15.98 -7.04
CA GLY A 16 14.12 -15.87 -5.78
C GLY A 16 14.70 -14.77 -4.88
N ARG A 17 13.83 -13.93 -4.31
CA ARG A 17 14.20 -12.79 -3.46
C ARG A 17 13.90 -13.09 -1.99
N VAL A 18 14.87 -12.84 -1.12
CA VAL A 18 14.75 -13.05 0.33
C VAL A 18 15.23 -11.81 1.07
N VAL A 19 14.50 -11.42 2.11
CA VAL A 19 14.92 -10.39 3.06
C VAL A 19 14.94 -10.95 4.46
N VAL A 20 16.05 -10.75 5.15
CA VAL A 20 16.23 -11.08 6.56
C VAL A 20 16.32 -9.79 7.35
N MET A 21 15.47 -9.67 8.36
CA MET A 21 15.46 -8.54 9.28
C MET A 21 15.77 -9.03 10.69
N GLY A 22 16.67 -8.33 11.37
CA GLY A 22 16.96 -8.56 12.78
C GLY A 22 15.81 -8.15 13.69
N TYR A 23 16.09 -8.11 14.99
CA TYR A 23 15.07 -8.01 16.05
C TYR A 23 14.03 -6.90 15.83
N ALA A 24 12.76 -7.33 15.84
CA ALA A 24 11.53 -6.53 15.96
C ALA A 24 11.48 -5.26 15.07
N PRO A 25 11.47 -5.42 13.74
CA PRO A 25 11.42 -4.30 12.81
C PRO A 25 10.16 -3.41 12.97
N TRP A 26 9.11 -3.93 13.60
CA TRP A 26 7.85 -3.22 13.86
C TRP A 26 7.95 -2.15 14.96
N ILE A 27 8.96 -2.19 15.83
CA ILE A 27 9.08 -1.23 16.95
C ILE A 27 9.33 0.20 16.45
N CYS A 28 9.96 0.35 15.29
CA CYS A 28 10.30 1.65 14.71
C CYS A 28 9.36 2.06 13.56
N LEU A 29 8.14 1.52 13.47
CA LEU A 29 7.19 1.90 12.40
C LEU A 29 6.76 3.37 12.41
N HIS A 30 6.92 4.05 13.55
CA HIS A 30 6.73 5.50 13.68
C HIS A 30 7.87 6.31 13.03
N SER A 31 9.00 5.68 12.71
CA SER A 31 10.11 6.33 12.00
C SER A 31 9.84 6.34 10.50
N VAL A 32 9.86 7.53 9.91
CA VAL A 32 9.76 7.74 8.45
C VAL A 32 10.75 6.84 7.71
N GLY A 33 12.03 6.87 8.11
CA GLY A 33 13.07 6.08 7.45
C GLY A 33 12.83 4.57 7.51
N LYS A 34 12.29 4.06 8.63
CA LYS A 34 12.02 2.63 8.77
C LYS A 34 10.82 2.20 7.93
N ARG A 35 9.77 3.01 7.88
CA ARG A 35 8.59 2.75 7.05
C ARG A 35 8.95 2.74 5.57
N LEU A 36 9.69 3.75 5.10
CA LEU A 36 10.18 3.79 3.72
C LEU A 36 11.07 2.58 3.40
N GLN A 37 11.98 2.20 4.32
CA GLN A 37 12.79 1.00 4.15
C GLN A 37 11.94 -0.27 4.00
N LEU A 38 10.89 -0.43 4.82
CA LEU A 38 9.99 -1.58 4.76
C LEU A 38 9.15 -1.60 3.47
N GLN A 39 8.66 -0.45 3.03
CA GLN A 39 7.94 -0.33 1.76
C GLN A 39 8.84 -0.67 0.56
N SER A 40 10.06 -0.14 0.53
CA SER A 40 11.02 -0.47 -0.54
C SER A 40 11.42 -1.96 -0.53
N VAL A 41 11.55 -2.57 0.65
CA VAL A 41 11.78 -4.02 0.80
C VAL A 41 10.58 -4.82 0.27
N ALA A 42 9.36 -4.40 0.60
CA ALA A 42 8.14 -5.06 0.13
C ALA A 42 7.98 -4.94 -1.39
N ASP A 43 8.26 -3.77 -1.97
CA ASP A 43 8.25 -3.56 -3.42
C ASP A 43 9.32 -4.41 -4.11
N TRP A 44 10.55 -4.43 -3.57
CA TRP A 44 11.61 -5.27 -4.09
C TRP A 44 11.28 -6.77 -4.00
N LEU A 45 10.74 -7.26 -2.87
CA LEU A 45 10.27 -8.65 -2.74
C LEU A 45 9.17 -8.96 -3.77
N SER A 46 8.33 -7.99 -4.06
CA SER A 46 7.23 -8.08 -5.03
C SER A 46 7.68 -7.83 -6.47
N ARG A 47 8.98 -7.79 -6.77
CA ARG A 47 9.49 -7.49 -8.13
C ARG A 47 8.97 -6.18 -8.71
N ASP A 48 8.88 -5.17 -7.87
CA ASP A 48 8.37 -3.86 -8.24
C ASP A 48 6.92 -3.97 -8.77
N THR A 49 6.14 -4.93 -8.25
CA THR A 49 4.70 -5.09 -8.53
C THR A 49 3.85 -4.83 -7.29
N MET A 50 4.37 -4.16 -6.26
CA MET A 50 3.54 -3.80 -5.12
C MET A 50 2.44 -2.84 -5.60
N PRO A 51 1.15 -3.18 -5.39
CA PRO A 51 0.05 -2.48 -6.06
C PRO A 51 -0.22 -1.10 -5.47
N LEU A 52 0.15 -0.88 -4.20
CA LEU A 52 -0.16 0.33 -3.46
C LEU A 52 0.97 0.73 -2.51
N ARG A 53 1.31 2.01 -2.49
CA ARG A 53 2.26 2.62 -1.56
C ARG A 53 1.70 3.91 -0.96
N VAL A 54 2.06 4.20 0.29
CA VAL A 54 1.66 5.42 1.00
C VAL A 54 2.91 6.15 1.46
N ASP A 55 3.11 7.40 1.04
CA ASP A 55 4.35 8.13 1.30
C ASP A 55 4.44 8.67 2.73
N GLU A 56 3.33 9.17 3.27
CA GLU A 56 3.31 9.78 4.59
C GLU A 56 3.40 8.73 5.70
N THR A 57 4.07 9.12 6.78
CA THR A 57 4.19 8.28 7.99
C THR A 57 2.97 8.47 8.87
N VAL A 58 1.83 8.06 8.33
CA VAL A 58 0.52 8.07 8.99
C VAL A 58 0.06 6.64 9.26
N PRO A 59 -0.77 6.37 10.27
CA PRO A 59 -1.24 5.01 10.60
C PRO A 59 -2.30 4.49 9.60
N LEU A 60 -2.10 4.74 8.30
CA LEU A 60 -2.95 4.27 7.22
C LEU A 60 -2.56 2.84 6.83
N LEU A 61 -3.39 1.88 7.22
CA LEU A 61 -3.33 0.51 6.74
C LEU A 61 -3.91 0.47 5.32
N SER A 62 -3.21 -0.24 4.42
CA SER A 62 -3.64 -0.40 3.04
C SER A 62 -3.74 -1.88 2.71
N VAL A 63 -4.91 -2.29 2.22
CA VAL A 63 -5.19 -3.66 1.79
C VAL A 63 -5.75 -3.61 0.39
N VAL A 64 -5.04 -4.19 -0.56
CA VAL A 64 -5.52 -4.34 -1.95
C VAL A 64 -6.27 -5.66 -2.06
N CYS A 65 -7.45 -5.62 -2.67
CA CYS A 65 -8.31 -6.78 -2.88
C CYS A 65 -8.88 -6.80 -4.30
N LEU A 66 -9.25 -8.00 -4.73
CA LEU A 66 -10.00 -8.25 -5.96
C LEU A 66 -11.40 -8.75 -5.56
N SER A 67 -12.44 -8.07 -6.02
CA SER A 67 -13.82 -8.51 -5.78
C SER A 67 -14.15 -9.77 -6.59
N ALA A 68 -15.23 -10.45 -6.23
CA ALA A 68 -15.75 -11.58 -7.00
C ALA A 68 -16.06 -11.20 -8.46
N ASP A 69 -16.50 -9.96 -8.68
CA ASP A 69 -16.78 -9.39 -10.00
C ASP A 69 -15.52 -8.93 -10.74
N ARG A 70 -14.32 -9.31 -10.25
CA ARG A 70 -13.01 -8.94 -10.78
C ARG A 70 -12.73 -7.44 -10.78
N GLN A 71 -13.40 -6.70 -9.90
CA GLN A 71 -13.10 -5.29 -9.69
C GLN A 71 -11.99 -5.15 -8.67
N TRP A 72 -10.94 -4.41 -9.02
CA TRP A 72 -9.87 -4.13 -8.08
C TRP A 72 -10.25 -3.02 -7.12
N GLY A 73 -9.76 -3.14 -5.89
CA GLY A 73 -9.93 -2.08 -4.91
C GLY A 73 -8.85 -2.10 -3.85
N ALA A 74 -8.80 -1.00 -3.10
CA ALA A 74 -7.98 -0.86 -1.92
C ALA A 74 -8.82 -0.31 -0.78
N VAL A 75 -8.71 -0.94 0.39
CA VAL A 75 -9.21 -0.38 1.64
C VAL A 75 -8.05 0.35 2.31
N LEU A 76 -8.29 1.62 2.61
CA LEU A 76 -7.39 2.51 3.34
C LEU A 76 -8.01 2.81 4.70
N LEU A 77 -7.49 2.20 5.76
CA LEU A 77 -8.02 2.33 7.12
C LEU A 77 -7.05 3.17 7.96
N ASN A 78 -7.55 4.27 8.53
CA ASN A 78 -6.83 5.00 9.57
C ASN A 78 -6.88 4.20 10.88
N ALA A 79 -5.81 3.48 11.21
CA ALA A 79 -5.66 2.72 12.45
C ALA A 79 -5.13 3.58 13.61
N GLY A 80 -5.11 4.90 13.45
CA GLY A 80 -4.69 5.87 14.47
C GLY A 80 -5.86 6.42 15.28
N MET A 81 -5.49 7.19 16.30
CA MET A 81 -6.43 7.95 17.14
C MET A 81 -6.60 9.40 16.68
N ASP A 82 -5.76 9.84 15.73
CA ASP A 82 -5.77 11.18 15.15
C ASP A 82 -6.28 11.14 13.71
N GLU A 83 -6.84 12.26 13.25
CA GLU A 83 -7.23 12.44 11.86
C GLU A 83 -6.01 12.45 10.92
N ILE A 84 -6.10 11.71 9.83
CA ILE A 84 -5.17 11.84 8.72
C ILE A 84 -5.70 12.92 7.79
N ARG A 85 -5.14 14.12 7.91
CA ARG A 85 -5.51 15.28 7.08
C ARG A 85 -5.21 15.04 5.61
N GLU A 86 -4.07 14.42 5.33
CA GLU A 86 -3.59 14.21 3.98
C GLU A 86 -2.68 12.98 3.94
N ALA A 87 -2.89 12.12 2.94
CA ALA A 87 -1.96 11.07 2.56
C ALA A 87 -1.97 10.86 1.05
N THR A 88 -0.79 10.68 0.47
CA THR A 88 -0.55 10.38 -0.93
C THR A 88 -0.46 8.88 -1.12
N VAL A 89 -1.34 8.37 -1.97
CA VAL A 89 -1.46 6.95 -2.29
C VAL A 89 -1.03 6.76 -3.74
N HIS A 90 0.04 6.00 -3.93
CA HIS A 90 0.51 5.60 -5.25
C HIS A 90 -0.09 4.25 -5.58
N LEU A 91 -0.77 4.17 -6.72
CA LEU A 91 -1.38 2.98 -7.27
C LEU A 91 -0.60 2.57 -8.51
N ARG A 92 -0.11 1.33 -8.53
CA ARG A 92 0.58 0.77 -9.69
C ARG A 92 -0.44 0.22 -10.67
N VAL A 93 -1.28 1.08 -11.25
CA VAL A 93 -2.41 0.71 -12.12
C VAL A 93 -2.37 1.54 -13.40
N ALA A 94 -2.85 1.00 -14.52
CA ALA A 94 -2.93 1.74 -15.78
C ALA A 94 -4.11 2.74 -15.80
N ALA A 95 -5.11 2.52 -14.94
CA ALA A 95 -6.29 3.36 -14.84
C ALA A 95 -5.90 4.82 -14.54
N ARG A 96 -6.61 5.76 -15.16
CA ARG A 96 -6.48 7.20 -14.89
C ARG A 96 -7.56 7.74 -13.96
N ARG A 97 -8.58 6.94 -13.74
CA ARG A 97 -9.76 7.29 -12.96
C ARG A 97 -10.10 6.12 -12.08
N GLY A 98 -10.57 6.44 -10.89
CA GLY A 98 -11.06 5.48 -9.93
C GLY A 98 -12.31 6.01 -9.27
N ARG A 99 -12.86 5.22 -8.36
CA ARG A 99 -14.01 5.59 -7.55
C ARG A 99 -13.61 5.50 -6.09
N GLN A 100 -13.97 6.51 -5.32
CA GLN A 100 -13.76 6.56 -3.89
C GLN A 100 -15.11 6.40 -3.18
N LEU A 101 -15.16 5.42 -2.27
CA LEU A 101 -16.29 5.21 -1.38
C LEU A 101 -15.89 5.58 0.05
N THR A 102 -16.81 6.26 0.72
CA THR A 102 -16.76 6.52 2.17
C THR A 102 -18.11 6.14 2.75
N ILE A 103 -18.13 5.54 3.95
CA ILE A 103 -19.41 5.27 4.64
C ILE A 103 -20.21 6.56 4.78
N GLY A 104 -21.49 6.50 4.40
CA GLY A 104 -22.43 7.60 4.55
C GLY A 104 -22.25 8.72 3.53
N GLN A 105 -21.35 8.57 2.55
CA GLN A 105 -21.19 9.52 1.45
C GLN A 105 -21.52 8.84 0.12
N LEU A 106 -21.93 9.65 -0.85
CA LEU A 106 -22.06 9.19 -2.23
C LEU A 106 -20.68 8.84 -2.79
N GLU A 107 -20.67 7.84 -3.68
CA GLU A 107 -19.51 7.49 -4.47
C GLU A 107 -18.99 8.72 -5.23
N ARG A 108 -17.67 8.90 -5.18
CA ARG A 108 -17.00 10.03 -5.84
C ARG A 108 -15.99 9.51 -6.85
N GLU A 109 -16.08 9.98 -8.09
CA GLU A 109 -15.03 9.76 -9.08
C GLU A 109 -13.77 10.53 -8.67
N VAL A 110 -12.63 9.86 -8.75
CA VAL A 110 -11.31 10.44 -8.45
C VAL A 110 -10.41 10.29 -9.66
N GLU A 111 -9.65 11.34 -9.95
CA GLU A 111 -8.63 11.33 -10.99
C GLU A 111 -7.28 10.96 -10.37
N LEU A 112 -6.57 10.05 -11.04
CA LEU A 112 -5.23 9.64 -10.67
C LEU A 112 -4.24 10.52 -11.44
N GLN A 113 -3.37 11.21 -10.71
CA GLN A 113 -2.26 11.94 -11.32
C GLN A 113 -1.30 10.91 -11.94
N PRO A 114 -0.97 11.02 -13.23
CA PRO A 114 -0.17 10.00 -13.91
C PRO A 114 1.27 9.97 -13.40
N GLU A 115 1.79 8.77 -13.20
CA GLU A 115 3.18 8.51 -12.82
C GLU A 115 3.79 7.45 -13.73
N SER A 116 5.12 7.34 -13.73
CA SER A 116 5.84 6.36 -14.57
C SER A 116 5.42 4.90 -14.32
N SER A 117 4.99 4.57 -13.10
CA SER A 117 4.57 3.23 -12.69
C SER A 117 3.04 3.04 -12.58
N GLY A 118 2.25 4.08 -12.81
CA GLY A 118 0.78 4.04 -12.65
C GLY A 118 0.19 5.42 -12.42
N GLY A 119 -0.42 5.64 -11.27
CA GLY A 119 -0.87 6.97 -10.87
C GLY A 119 -0.96 7.15 -9.37
N CYS A 120 -1.07 8.39 -8.92
CA CYS A 120 -1.20 8.72 -7.51
C CYS A 120 -2.43 9.59 -7.25
N LEU A 121 -2.94 9.51 -6.02
CA LEU A 121 -4.00 10.39 -5.55
C LEU A 121 -3.76 10.78 -4.10
N THR A 122 -4.28 11.94 -3.74
CA THR A 122 -4.27 12.40 -2.36
C THR A 122 -5.61 12.09 -1.70
N VAL A 123 -5.59 11.27 -0.66
CA VAL A 123 -6.73 11.08 0.24
C VAL A 123 -6.66 12.07 1.40
N ARG A 124 -7.81 12.60 1.79
CA ARG A 124 -7.91 13.65 2.81
C ARG A 124 -8.94 13.32 3.89
N ASP A 125 -8.73 13.94 5.04
CA ASP A 125 -9.68 14.03 6.16
C ASP A 125 -10.22 12.65 6.58
N ILE A 126 -9.32 11.68 6.76
CA ILE A 126 -9.69 10.34 7.22
C ILE A 126 -9.75 10.36 8.75
N PRO A 127 -10.93 10.33 9.38
CA PRO A 127 -11.05 10.40 10.82
C PRO A 127 -10.43 9.16 11.48
N PRO A 128 -10.19 9.19 12.81
CA PRO A 128 -9.76 8.02 13.56
C PRO A 128 -10.68 6.82 13.29
N TRP A 129 -10.10 5.65 12.98
CA TRP A 129 -10.84 4.43 12.60
C TRP A 129 -11.75 4.56 11.37
N GLY A 130 -11.67 5.69 10.66
CA GLY A 130 -12.32 5.89 9.38
C GLY A 130 -11.57 5.16 8.28
N PHE A 131 -12.27 4.87 7.19
CA PHE A 131 -11.65 4.31 6.00
C PHE A 131 -12.08 5.03 4.73
N ARG A 132 -11.31 4.78 3.68
CA ARG A 132 -11.64 5.07 2.28
C ARG A 132 -11.50 3.78 1.49
N MET A 133 -12.43 3.51 0.60
CA MET A 133 -12.28 2.44 -0.37
C MET A 133 -12.04 3.05 -1.74
N LEU A 134 -10.94 2.68 -2.36
CA LEU A 134 -10.61 3.04 -3.74
C LEU A 134 -10.96 1.86 -4.63
N LEU A 135 -11.55 2.14 -5.78
CA LEU A 135 -11.96 1.15 -6.77
C LEU A 135 -11.46 1.56 -8.14
N TRP A 136 -11.02 0.59 -8.93
CA TRP A 136 -10.59 0.80 -10.31
C TRP A 136 -10.77 -0.49 -11.11
N ASP A 137 -10.91 -0.35 -12.42
CA ASP A 137 -11.31 -1.46 -13.28
C ASP A 137 -10.10 -2.24 -13.85
N ASP A 138 -8.92 -1.62 -13.85
CA ASP A 138 -7.70 -2.23 -14.39
C ASP A 138 -6.94 -3.06 -13.35
N ALA A 139 -6.28 -4.14 -13.79
CA ALA A 139 -5.35 -4.84 -12.92
C ALA A 139 -4.12 -3.97 -12.60
N PRO A 140 -3.52 -4.10 -11.41
CA PRO A 140 -2.21 -3.52 -11.16
C PRO A 140 -1.17 -4.00 -12.17
N ASN A 141 -0.22 -3.14 -12.54
CA ASN A 141 0.83 -3.46 -13.51
C ASN A 141 1.74 -4.54 -12.91
N GLY A 142 1.64 -5.76 -13.46
CA GLY A 142 2.37 -6.95 -13.01
C GLY A 142 1.44 -8.14 -12.82
N ARG A 143 1.94 -9.37 -13.03
CA ARG A 143 1.19 -10.57 -12.65
C ARG A 143 1.14 -10.63 -11.13
N MET A 144 0.08 -10.11 -10.52
CA MET A 144 -0.22 -10.42 -9.12
C MET A 144 -0.36 -11.94 -9.05
N ALA A 145 0.57 -12.59 -8.35
CA ALA A 145 0.54 -14.03 -8.18
C ALA A 145 -0.84 -14.41 -7.64
N GLU A 146 -1.55 -15.26 -8.38
CA GLU A 146 -2.78 -15.92 -7.98
C GLU A 146 -2.51 -16.60 -6.62
N GLY A 147 -2.87 -15.96 -5.51
CA GLY A 147 -2.46 -16.45 -4.19
C GLY A 147 -2.66 -15.50 -3.02
N TRP A 148 -2.83 -14.19 -3.26
CA TRP A 148 -3.12 -13.22 -2.20
C TRP A 148 -4.62 -13.11 -1.84
N ILE A 149 -5.38 -14.18 -2.02
CA ILE A 149 -6.81 -14.24 -1.72
C ILE A 149 -6.98 -15.13 -0.48
N TRP A 150 -7.05 -14.46 0.67
CA TRP A 150 -7.39 -14.94 2.04
C TRP A 150 -6.35 -15.80 2.79
N LEU A 151 -5.77 -15.21 3.85
CA LEU A 151 -5.66 -15.91 5.13
C LEU A 151 -6.95 -15.59 5.90
N ASN A 152 -7.85 -16.57 5.97
CA ASN A 152 -8.89 -16.69 6.99
C ASN A 152 -8.48 -17.83 7.91
#